data_AF-A0A6H5G1W8-F1
#
_entry.id   AF-A0A6H5G1W8-F1
#
_cell.length_a   1.000
_cell.length_b   1.000
_cell.length_c   1.000
_cell.angle_alpha   90.00
_cell.angle_beta   90.00
_cell.angle_gamma   90.00
#
_symmetry.space_group_name_H-M   'P 1'
#
loop_
_entity.id
_entity.type
_entity.pdbx_description
1 polymer ?
#
loop_
_entity_poly.entity_id
_entity_poly.type
_entity_poly.pdbx_seq_one_letter_code
_entity_poly.pdbx_strand_id
1 'polypeptide(L)'
;ILHKFLTYKPKNVTKFANGTLGNNTELRGLTIPDILRSIHRYNSAQAINNEDIFGPVQNDTLIIVIQVSSASFEIKKLLYICQFRFLTRFLNHRTLFFQIHTRIVYLRHLIVSLAQAKDIETTLLVFSHDFYDTEANDLVQAVDFARTLQIFYPYSIQTHPDIFPGQAKGDCPRDINYQQ
;
A
#
# COMPACT_ATOMS: atom_id res chain seq x y z
N ILE A 1 17.32 -24.55 1.78
CA ILE A 1 16.18 -24.59 0.81
C ILE A 1 15.47 -23.22 0.86
N LEU A 2 16.17 -22.13 0.54
CA LEU A 2 15.68 -20.74 0.68
C LEU A 2 15.77 -19.91 -0.62
N HIS A 3 16.40 -20.46 -1.66
CA HIS A 3 16.67 -19.74 -2.92
C HIS A 3 15.58 -19.90 -3.99
N LYS A 4 14.47 -20.60 -3.70
CA LYS A 4 13.46 -20.91 -4.73
C LYS A 4 12.33 -19.87 -4.84
N PHE A 5 12.16 -18.99 -3.86
CA PHE A 5 10.94 -18.17 -3.74
C PHE A 5 11.09 -16.68 -4.11
N LEU A 6 12.26 -16.23 -4.58
CA LEU A 6 12.47 -14.84 -5.01
C LEU A 6 13.27 -14.76 -6.32
N THR A 7 12.85 -15.48 -7.36
CA THR A 7 13.37 -15.24 -8.70
C THR A 7 12.75 -13.96 -9.26
N TYR A 8 13.51 -12.86 -9.14
CA TYR A 8 13.28 -11.61 -9.86
C TYR A 8 13.04 -11.90 -11.35
N LYS A 9 11.81 -11.68 -11.83
CA LYS A 9 11.50 -11.75 -13.25
C LYS A 9 12.09 -10.50 -13.92
N PRO A 10 12.95 -10.64 -14.95
CA PRO A 10 13.47 -9.49 -15.68
C PRO A 10 12.32 -8.76 -16.40
N LYS A 11 12.33 -7.44 -16.28
CA LYS A 11 11.34 -6.51 -16.84
C LYS A 11 11.34 -6.60 -18.37
N ASN A 12 10.25 -7.09 -18.98
CA ASN A 12 9.96 -6.86 -20.40
C ASN A 12 9.17 -5.56 -20.55
N VAL A 13 9.90 -4.45 -20.72
CA VAL A 13 9.31 -3.15 -21.04
C VAL A 13 8.93 -3.15 -22.52
N THR A 14 7.67 -3.40 -22.84
CA THR A 14 7.11 -3.02 -24.14
C THR A 14 7.04 -1.49 -24.17
N LYS A 15 8.03 -0.91 -24.86
CA LYS A 15 8.15 0.53 -25.11
C LYS A 15 6.92 1.01 -25.89
N PHE A 16 6.03 1.76 -25.24
CA PHE A 16 5.20 2.73 -25.95
C PHE A 16 6.08 3.95 -26.25
N ALA A 17 6.76 3.89 -27.38
CA ALA A 17 7.46 5.03 -27.95
C ALA A 17 6.48 5.85 -28.79
N ASN A 18 6.18 7.06 -28.34
CA ASN A 18 5.88 8.20 -29.22
C ASN A 18 6.17 9.51 -28.46
N GLY A 19 7.17 10.26 -28.91
CA GLY A 19 7.35 11.68 -28.54
C GLY A 19 8.67 12.06 -27.84
N THR A 20 9.68 12.38 -28.66
CA THR A 20 10.76 13.39 -28.48
C THR A 20 11.70 13.37 -27.26
N LEU A 21 12.93 12.87 -27.53
CA LEU A 21 14.27 13.43 -27.29
C LEU A 21 14.48 14.40 -26.10
N GLY A 22 15.32 13.98 -25.14
CA GLY A 22 16.15 14.91 -24.34
C GLY A 22 16.30 14.56 -22.85
N ASN A 23 17.49 14.07 -22.52
CA ASN A 23 18.17 14.00 -21.21
C ASN A 23 17.98 12.76 -20.32
N ASN A 24 19.07 12.00 -20.27
CA ASN A 24 19.40 10.98 -19.28
C ASN A 24 19.32 11.57 -17.86
N THR A 25 18.23 11.28 -17.17
CA THR A 25 18.23 11.09 -15.72
C THR A 25 17.58 9.73 -15.47
N GLU A 26 18.42 8.79 -15.04
CA GLU A 26 18.00 7.56 -14.39
C GLU A 26 17.02 7.90 -13.26
N LEU A 27 16.00 7.06 -13.09
CA LEU A 27 14.96 7.14 -12.07
C LEU A 27 14.00 8.34 -12.23
N ARG A 28 13.08 8.25 -13.21
CA ARG A 28 11.90 9.13 -13.24
C ARG A 28 11.05 8.86 -12.00
N GLY A 29 11.20 9.69 -10.97
CA GLY A 29 10.22 9.78 -9.89
C GLY A 29 8.84 10.05 -10.50
N LEU A 30 7.85 9.26 -10.11
CA LEU A 30 6.47 9.45 -10.56
C LEU A 30 5.97 10.83 -10.13
N THR A 31 5.30 11.54 -11.02
CA THR A 31 4.71 12.85 -10.69
C THR A 31 3.46 12.67 -9.83
N ILE A 32 3.08 13.69 -9.04
CA ILE A 32 1.86 13.65 -8.20
C ILE A 32 0.61 13.26 -9.02
N PRO A 33 0.36 13.82 -10.22
CA PRO A 33 -0.78 13.40 -11.05
C PRO A 33 -0.74 11.92 -11.47
N ASP A 34 0.44 11.37 -11.74
CA ASP A 34 0.59 9.96 -12.12
C ASP A 34 0.32 9.03 -10.93
N ILE A 35 0.75 9.43 -9.74
CA ILE A 35 0.45 8.74 -8.48
C ILE A 35 -1.05 8.74 -8.22
N LEU A 36 -1.71 9.91 -8.31
CA LEU A 36 -3.16 10.02 -8.11
C LEU A 36 -3.94 9.17 -9.12
N ARG A 37 -3.54 9.19 -10.39
CA ARG A 37 -4.17 8.36 -11.44
C ARG A 37 -4.02 6.87 -11.12
N SER A 38 -2.85 6.46 -10.63
CA SER A 38 -2.57 5.08 -10.25
C SER A 38 -3.42 4.66 -9.04
N ILE A 39 -3.46 5.50 -7.98
CA ILE A 39 -4.28 5.28 -6.79
C ILE A 39 -5.76 5.15 -7.18
N HIS A 40 -6.27 6.05 -8.01
CA HIS A 40 -7.66 6.01 -8.47
C HIS A 40 -7.93 4.69 -9.21
N ARG A 41 -7.02 4.26 -10.09
CA ARG A 41 -7.16 3.00 -10.82
C ARG A 41 -7.23 1.79 -9.89
N TYR A 42 -6.32 1.69 -8.92
CA TYR A 42 -6.31 0.58 -7.95
C TYR A 42 -7.58 0.57 -7.09
N ASN A 43 -7.96 1.73 -6.54
CA ASN A 43 -9.14 1.83 -5.68
C ASN A 43 -10.46 1.64 -6.42
N SER A 44 -10.54 1.98 -7.71
CA SER A 44 -11.75 1.76 -8.51
C SER A 44 -11.88 0.32 -8.95
N ALA A 45 -10.75 -0.35 -9.24
CA ALA A 45 -10.74 -1.74 -9.67
C ALA A 45 -11.01 -2.70 -8.51
N GLN A 46 -10.50 -2.39 -7.31
CA GLN A 46 -10.57 -3.25 -6.12
C GLN A 46 -10.25 -4.72 -6.41
N ALA A 47 -9.27 -4.93 -7.30
CA ALA A 47 -8.97 -6.26 -7.82
C ALA A 47 -8.39 -7.14 -6.71
N ILE A 48 -9.01 -8.30 -6.51
CA ILE A 48 -8.50 -9.36 -5.65
C ILE A 48 -7.57 -10.22 -6.52
N ASN A 49 -6.29 -10.24 -6.17
CA ASN A 49 -5.32 -11.09 -6.85
C ASN A 49 -5.43 -12.53 -6.32
N ASN A 50 -5.09 -13.48 -7.18
CA ASN A 50 -5.09 -14.93 -6.91
C ASN A 50 -6.48 -15.52 -6.62
N GLU A 51 -7.56 -14.81 -6.97
CA GLU A 51 -8.92 -15.33 -6.85
C GLU A 51 -9.16 -16.54 -7.77
N ASP A 52 -8.46 -16.61 -8.91
CA ASP A 52 -8.46 -17.74 -9.83
C ASP A 52 -7.81 -19.00 -9.24
N ILE A 53 -6.87 -18.82 -8.30
CA ILE A 53 -6.13 -19.91 -7.65
C ILE A 53 -6.85 -20.39 -6.39
N PHE A 54 -7.30 -19.46 -5.54
CA PHE A 54 -7.86 -19.76 -4.22
C PHE A 54 -9.40 -19.72 -4.19
N GLY A 55 -10.04 -19.34 -5.29
CA GLY A 55 -11.48 -19.17 -5.40
C GLY A 55 -12.00 -17.85 -4.80
N PRO A 56 -13.30 -17.58 -4.97
CA PRO A 56 -13.92 -16.35 -4.51
C PRO A 56 -13.89 -16.22 -2.98
N VAL A 57 -13.91 -14.98 -2.50
CA VAL A 57 -13.98 -14.67 -1.06
C VAL A 57 -15.29 -15.17 -0.48
N GLN A 58 -15.22 -15.91 0.63
CA GLN A 58 -16.38 -16.49 1.32
C GLN A 58 -16.77 -15.63 2.52
N ASN A 59 -18.01 -15.77 3.01
CA ASN A 59 -18.53 -14.93 4.10
C ASN A 59 -17.81 -15.12 5.45
N ASP A 60 -17.19 -16.27 5.64
CA ASP A 60 -16.41 -16.66 6.82
C ASP A 60 -14.89 -16.46 6.64
N THR A 61 -14.46 -15.92 5.50
CA THR A 61 -13.05 -15.64 5.21
C THR A 61 -12.47 -14.68 6.23
N LEU A 62 -11.33 -15.05 6.82
CA LEU A 62 -10.56 -14.17 7.69
C LEU A 62 -9.92 -13.07 6.86
N ILE A 63 -10.21 -11.81 7.21
CA ILE A 63 -9.63 -10.65 6.55
C ILE A 63 -8.54 -10.07 7.44
N ILE A 64 -7.31 -10.08 6.94
CA ILE A 64 -6.14 -9.52 7.62
C ILE A 64 -5.77 -8.23 6.90
N VAL A 65 -5.92 -7.10 7.59
CA VAL A 65 -5.49 -5.81 7.07
C VAL A 65 -4.07 -5.53 7.52
N ILE A 66 -3.20 -5.25 6.56
CA ILE A 66 -1.80 -4.87 6.76
C ILE A 66 -1.65 -3.42 6.32
N GLN A 67 -1.42 -2.52 7.28
CA GLN A 67 -1.07 -1.14 6.96
C GLN A 67 0.40 -1.06 6.54
N VAL A 68 0.68 -0.54 5.35
CA VAL A 68 2.03 -0.24 4.85
C VAL A 68 2.23 1.28 4.88
N SER A 69 3.08 1.74 5.80
CA SER A 69 3.28 3.18 6.07
C SER A 69 4.72 3.62 5.91
N SER A 70 4.95 4.66 5.10
CA SER A 70 6.28 5.25 4.84
C SER A 70 6.71 6.30 5.89
N ALA A 71 5.76 6.90 6.61
CA ALA A 71 6.05 8.02 7.50
C ALA A 71 6.77 7.61 8.81
N SER A 72 7.51 8.52 9.44
CA SER A 72 7.84 8.44 10.88
C SER A 72 6.79 9.25 11.66
N PHE A 73 6.52 8.84 12.91
CA PHE A 73 5.53 9.43 13.83
C PHE A 73 5.55 10.97 13.77
N GLU A 74 4.44 11.69 13.47
CA GLU A 74 3.54 12.24 14.51
C GLU A 74 2.13 12.68 14.05
N ILE A 75 1.82 12.64 12.75
CA ILE A 75 0.46 12.94 12.22
C ILE A 75 -0.40 11.66 12.04
N LYS A 76 0.19 10.49 12.33
CA LYS A 76 -0.36 9.19 11.95
C LYS A 76 -1.70 8.84 12.60
N LYS A 77 -2.01 9.37 13.78
CA LYS A 77 -3.22 8.97 14.51
C LYS A 77 -4.50 9.36 13.75
N LEU A 78 -4.55 10.57 13.18
CA LEU A 78 -5.69 11.03 12.38
C LEU A 78 -5.73 10.35 11.00
N LEU A 79 -4.58 10.20 10.35
CA LEU A 79 -4.48 9.50 9.06
C LEU A 79 -4.95 8.04 9.18
N TYR A 80 -4.52 7.37 10.25
CA TYR A 80 -4.95 6.02 10.60
C TYR A 80 -6.45 5.94 10.83
N ILE A 81 -7.05 6.86 11.60
CA ILE A 81 -8.49 6.89 11.83
C ILE A 81 -9.27 7.11 10.52
N CYS A 82 -8.80 8.03 9.66
CA CYS A 82 -9.43 8.27 8.35
C CYS A 82 -9.32 7.06 7.43
N GLN A 83 -8.16 6.42 7.39
CA GLN A 83 -7.92 5.23 6.57
C GLN A 83 -8.66 4.01 7.11
N PHE A 84 -8.74 3.84 8.44
CA PHE A 84 -9.56 2.82 9.09
C PHE A 84 -11.03 3.04 8.77
N ARG A 85 -11.56 4.27 8.85
CA ARG A 85 -12.94 4.58 8.48
C ARG A 85 -13.23 4.35 7.00
N PHE A 86 -12.25 4.65 6.13
CA PHE A 86 -12.33 4.30 4.71
C PHE A 86 -12.43 2.79 4.55
N LEU A 87 -11.59 2.03 5.25
CA LEU A 87 -11.48 0.58 5.13
C LEU A 87 -12.65 -0.19 5.76
N THR A 88 -13.18 0.24 6.90
CA THR A 88 -14.40 -0.36 7.48
C THR A 88 -15.63 -0.14 6.61
N ARG A 89 -15.60 0.86 5.71
CA ARG A 89 -16.62 1.00 4.67
C ARG A 89 -16.50 -0.07 3.58
N PHE A 90 -15.33 -0.70 3.43
CA PHE A 90 -15.04 -1.73 2.43
C PHE A 90 -15.12 -3.16 2.97
N LEU A 91 -14.86 -3.39 4.27
CA LEU A 91 -14.77 -4.73 4.85
C LEU A 91 -15.87 -4.97 5.90
N ASN A 92 -16.55 -6.11 5.83
CA ASN A 92 -17.58 -6.53 6.78
C ASN A 92 -17.00 -7.13 8.10
N HIS A 93 -17.92 -7.50 9.01
CA HIS A 93 -17.84 -7.61 10.48
C HIS A 93 -16.72 -8.46 11.15
N ARG A 94 -15.81 -9.15 10.43
CA ARG A 94 -14.68 -9.91 11.01
C ARG A 94 -13.36 -9.55 10.34
N THR A 95 -12.82 -8.40 10.72
CA THR A 95 -11.54 -7.90 10.21
C THR A 95 -10.53 -7.83 11.36
N LEU A 96 -9.35 -8.44 11.18
CA LEU A 96 -8.23 -8.28 12.09
C LEU A 96 -7.26 -7.24 11.52
N PHE A 97 -6.97 -6.21 12.31
CA PHE A 97 -6.13 -5.10 11.86
C PHE A 97 -4.71 -5.24 12.42
N PHE A 98 -3.71 -5.28 11.54
CA PHE A 98 -2.30 -5.19 11.90
C PHE A 98 -1.70 -3.88 11.37
N GLN A 99 -1.34 -2.99 12.29
CA GLN A 99 -0.62 -1.78 11.95
C GLN A 99 0.88 -2.04 11.97
N ILE A 100 1.53 -1.87 10.83
CA ILE A 100 2.95 -2.16 10.68
C ILE A 100 3.64 -0.92 10.10
N HIS A 101 4.47 -0.26 10.92
CA HIS A 101 5.23 0.93 10.52
C HIS A 101 6.53 0.48 9.89
N THR A 102 6.52 0.26 8.57
CA THR A 102 7.61 -0.50 7.97
C THR A 102 8.20 0.12 6.73
N ARG A 103 9.50 0.35 6.86
CA ARG A 103 10.49 0.25 5.79
C ARG A 103 10.30 -1.05 5.00
N ILE A 104 10.46 -1.00 3.68
CA ILE A 104 10.23 -2.10 2.73
C ILE A 104 10.84 -3.46 3.14
N VAL A 105 11.99 -3.44 3.84
CA VAL A 105 12.69 -4.63 4.35
C VAL A 105 11.82 -5.45 5.30
N TYR A 106 11.09 -4.80 6.21
CA TYR A 106 10.23 -5.48 7.16
C TYR A 106 8.97 -6.05 6.51
N LEU A 107 8.44 -5.40 5.46
CA LEU A 107 7.33 -5.94 4.68
C LEU A 107 7.72 -7.29 4.05
N ARG A 108 8.95 -7.41 3.53
CA ARG A 108 9.47 -8.69 3.03
C ARG A 108 9.49 -9.77 4.12
N HIS A 109 10.02 -9.46 5.30
CA HIS A 109 10.05 -10.40 6.41
C HIS A 109 8.65 -10.81 6.87
N LEU A 110 7.70 -9.87 6.91
CA LEU A 110 6.30 -10.14 7.23
C LEU A 110 5.67 -11.10 6.21
N ILE A 111 5.81 -10.84 4.92
CA ILE A 111 5.27 -11.70 3.85
C ILE A 111 5.82 -13.12 3.99
N VAL A 112 7.13 -13.27 4.23
CA VAL A 112 7.77 -14.59 4.45
C VAL A 112 7.21 -15.27 5.71
N SER A 113 6.95 -14.53 6.78
CA SER A 113 6.35 -15.07 8.00
C SER A 113 4.90 -15.50 7.79
N LEU A 114 4.11 -14.73 7.03
CA LEU A 114 2.72 -15.05 6.71
C LEU A 114 2.62 -16.29 5.82
N ALA A 115 3.57 -16.48 4.90
CA ALA A 115 3.63 -17.67 4.05
C ALA A 115 3.80 -18.98 4.84
N GLN A 116 4.26 -18.91 6.09
CA GLN A 116 4.42 -20.06 6.98
C GLN A 116 3.23 -20.26 7.92
N ALA A 117 2.26 -19.33 7.94
CA ALA A 117 1.09 -19.42 8.78
C ALA A 117 0.15 -20.50 8.24
N LYS A 118 -0.44 -21.28 9.16
CA LYS A 118 -1.40 -22.33 8.82
C LYS A 118 -2.70 -21.71 8.31
N ASP A 119 -3.28 -22.32 7.28
CA ASP A 119 -4.58 -21.96 6.69
C ASP A 119 -4.62 -20.53 6.08
N ILE A 120 -3.44 -19.96 5.76
CA ILE A 120 -3.31 -18.61 5.20
C ILE A 120 -3.96 -18.46 3.82
N GLU A 121 -4.03 -19.55 3.05
CA GLU A 121 -4.66 -19.63 1.74
C GLU A 121 -6.16 -19.32 1.79
N THR A 122 -6.80 -19.58 2.93
CA THR A 122 -8.22 -19.28 3.15
C THR A 122 -8.46 -17.82 3.54
N THR A 123 -7.41 -17.05 3.82
CA THR A 123 -7.51 -15.65 4.25
C THR A 123 -7.49 -14.68 3.07
N LEU A 124 -8.03 -13.49 3.29
CA LEU A 124 -7.85 -12.34 2.39
C LEU A 124 -6.88 -11.36 3.05
N LEU A 125 -5.72 -11.16 2.43
CA LEU A 125 -4.73 -10.18 2.87
C LEU A 125 -5.00 -8.84 2.19
N VAL A 126 -5.40 -7.83 2.97
CA VAL A 126 -5.67 -6.48 2.47
C VAL A 126 -4.51 -5.56 2.84
N PHE A 127 -3.72 -5.17 1.84
CA PHE A 127 -2.62 -4.23 2.01
C PHE A 127 -3.13 -2.80 1.83
N SER A 128 -3.02 -2.02 2.90
CA SER A 128 -3.51 -0.66 3.01
C SER A 128 -2.33 0.30 2.99
N HIS A 129 -2.16 1.01 1.88
CA HIS A 129 -1.00 1.86 1.64
C HIS A 129 -1.34 3.34 1.91
N ASP A 130 -0.53 4.02 2.73
CA ASP A 130 -0.60 5.47 2.90
C ASP A 130 0.39 6.25 2.03
N PHE A 131 1.23 5.53 1.28
CA PHE A 131 2.27 6.05 0.41
C PHE A 131 2.36 5.18 -0.83
N TYR A 132 2.44 5.80 -2.00
CA TYR A 132 2.56 5.07 -3.26
C TYR A 132 4.03 4.76 -3.53
N ASP A 133 4.41 3.51 -3.33
CA ASP A 133 5.74 2.98 -3.59
C ASP A 133 5.65 1.79 -4.54
N THR A 134 6.31 1.90 -5.69
CA THR A 134 6.34 0.83 -6.69
C THR A 134 7.01 -0.43 -6.16
N GLU A 135 8.02 -0.34 -5.30
CA GLU A 135 8.70 -1.52 -4.76
C GLU A 135 7.76 -2.31 -3.82
N ALA A 136 7.00 -1.60 -2.98
CA ALA A 136 5.99 -2.21 -2.13
C ALA A 136 4.87 -2.88 -2.95
N ASN A 137 4.42 -2.22 -4.02
CA ASN A 137 3.38 -2.75 -4.89
C ASN A 137 3.86 -4.03 -5.60
N ASP A 138 5.09 -4.04 -6.12
CA ASP A 138 5.71 -5.20 -6.77
C ASP A 138 5.84 -6.38 -5.78
N LEU A 139 6.20 -6.11 -4.52
CA LEU A 139 6.27 -7.13 -3.47
C LEU A 139 4.91 -7.75 -3.15
N VAL A 140 3.87 -6.94 -3.03
CA VAL A 140 2.52 -7.44 -2.76
C VAL A 140 1.98 -8.23 -3.95
N GLN A 141 2.27 -7.80 -5.18
CA GLN A 141 1.90 -8.52 -6.40
C GLN A 141 2.62 -9.88 -6.54
N ALA A 142 3.79 -10.04 -5.93
CA ALA A 142 4.54 -11.29 -5.96
C ALA A 142 4.05 -12.34 -4.95
N VAL A 143 3.08 -12.00 -4.10
CA VAL A 143 2.47 -12.95 -3.15
C VAL A 143 1.64 -13.98 -3.92
N ASP A 144 1.97 -15.26 -3.76
CA ASP A 144 1.37 -16.40 -4.48
C ASP A 144 0.69 -17.42 -3.56
N PHE A 145 0.76 -17.23 -2.23
CA PHE A 145 0.25 -18.18 -1.22
C PHE A 145 -1.11 -17.80 -0.61
N ALA A 146 -1.64 -16.62 -0.93
CA ALA A 146 -2.92 -16.15 -0.41
C ALA A 146 -3.58 -15.16 -1.39
N ARG A 147 -4.87 -14.90 -1.17
CA ARG A 147 -5.59 -13.83 -1.87
C ARG A 147 -5.13 -12.48 -1.35
N THR A 148 -4.82 -11.56 -2.26
CA THR A 148 -4.37 -10.22 -1.88
C THR A 148 -5.23 -9.14 -2.51
N LEU A 149 -5.51 -8.11 -1.73
CA LEU A 149 -6.18 -6.89 -2.19
C LEU A 149 -5.31 -5.70 -1.79
N GLN A 150 -5.09 -4.78 -2.72
CA GLN A 150 -4.37 -3.52 -2.44
C GLN A 150 -5.35 -2.36 -2.46
N ILE A 151 -5.28 -1.53 -1.42
CA ILE A 151 -6.01 -0.27 -1.33
C ILE A 151 -5.03 0.86 -0.99
N PHE A 152 -5.27 2.02 -1.57
CA PHE A 152 -4.40 3.18 -1.39
C PHE A 152 -5.20 4.33 -0.82
N TYR A 153 -4.66 4.99 0.21
CA TYR A 153 -5.29 6.21 0.72
C TYR A 153 -5.05 7.38 -0.26
N PRO A 154 -6.12 8.00 -0.81
CA PRO A 154 -5.98 8.99 -1.88
C PRO A 154 -5.52 10.37 -1.42
N TYR A 155 -5.52 10.65 -0.12
CA TYR A 155 -5.12 11.93 0.46
C TYR A 155 -3.83 11.81 1.27
N SER A 156 -2.81 11.16 0.71
CA SER A 156 -1.50 11.01 1.37
C SER A 156 -0.69 12.31 1.39
N ILE A 157 0.33 12.39 2.25
CA ILE A 157 1.30 13.52 2.25
C ILE A 157 2.00 13.65 0.88
N GLN A 158 2.23 12.54 0.17
CA GLN A 158 2.82 12.53 -1.17
C GLN A 158 1.95 13.24 -2.21
N THR A 159 0.63 13.21 -2.04
CA THR A 159 -0.33 13.82 -2.97
C THR A 159 -0.78 15.21 -2.54
N HIS A 160 -0.70 15.51 -1.23
CA HIS A 160 -1.11 16.77 -0.61
C HIS A 160 0.02 17.28 0.30
N PRO A 161 1.10 17.85 -0.26
CA PRO A 161 2.27 18.27 0.53
C PRO A 161 2.03 19.57 1.31
N ASP A 162 1.34 20.55 0.71
CA ASP A 162 1.17 21.92 1.25
C ASP A 162 -0.22 22.17 1.88
N ILE A 163 -1.02 21.12 2.01
CA ILE A 163 -2.37 21.14 2.58
C ILE A 163 -2.57 19.85 3.36
N PHE A 164 -3.39 19.90 4.41
CA PHE A 164 -3.67 18.74 5.26
C PHE A 164 -3.97 17.46 4.42
N PRO A 165 -3.31 16.31 4.70
CA PRO A 165 -2.47 16.01 5.87
C PRO A 165 -0.98 16.36 5.74
N GLY A 166 -0.55 17.01 4.66
CA GLY A 166 0.75 17.66 4.58
C GLY A 166 0.81 18.93 5.44
N GLN A 167 1.96 19.60 5.44
CA GLN A 167 2.19 20.78 6.27
C GLN A 167 1.66 22.01 5.55
N ALA A 168 0.56 22.58 6.05
CA ALA A 168 0.01 23.80 5.50
C ALA A 168 0.74 25.04 6.05
N LYS A 169 0.75 26.12 5.27
CA LYS A 169 1.34 27.41 5.70
C LYS A 169 0.66 28.03 6.93
N GLY A 170 -0.58 27.61 7.22
CA GLY A 170 -1.35 28.06 8.38
C GLY A 170 -1.25 27.15 9.60
N ASP A 171 -0.46 26.06 9.52
CA ASP A 171 -0.33 25.15 10.65
C ASP A 171 0.48 25.81 11.76
N CYS A 172 0.01 25.65 13.00
CA CYS A 172 0.74 26.09 14.17
C CYS A 172 2.12 25.42 14.21
N PRO A 173 3.20 26.17 14.52
CA PRO A 173 4.50 25.56 14.76
C PRO A 173 4.39 24.50 15.86
N ARG A 174 5.14 23.41 15.71
CA ARG A 174 5.05 22.26 16.62
C ARG A 174 5.32 22.63 18.08
N ASP A 175 6.20 23.60 18.29
CA ASP A 175 6.74 23.97 19.60
C ASP A 175 6.06 25.21 20.20
N ILE A 176 4.80 25.49 19.83
CA ILE A 176 4.06 26.56 20.51
C ILE A 176 3.69 26.13 21.93
N ASN A 177 4.02 26.97 22.91
CA ASN A 177 3.46 26.84 24.26
C ASN A 177 2.03 27.36 24.23
N TYR A 178 1.07 26.52 24.62
CA TYR A 178 -0.29 26.98 24.93
C TYR A 178 -0.19 27.86 26.17
N GLN A 179 -0.32 29.17 26.02
CA GLN A 179 -0.65 30.02 27.16
C GLN A 179 -2.10 29.72 27.54
N GLN A 180 -2.27 29.07 28.70
CA GLN A 180 -3.57 28.78 29.32
C GLN A 180 -4.21 30.05 29.86
#